data_AF-L8FTR9-F1
#
_entry.id   AF-L8FTR9-F1
#
_cell.length_a   1.000
_cell.length_b   1.000
_cell.length_c   1.000
_cell.angle_alpha   90.00
_cell.angle_beta   90.00
_cell.angle_gamma   90.00
#
_symmetry.space_group_name_H-M   'P 1'
#
loop_
_entity.id
_entity.type
_entity.pdbx_description
1 polymer ?
#
loop_
_entity_poly.entity_id
_entity_poly.type
_entity_poly.pdbx_seq_one_letter_code
_entity_poly.pdbx_strand_id
1 'polypeptide(L)'
;QKSIFLELTPLLGPTTLLASNTSSISITRLASATDRPERFIGLHFMKPAPVMKLVEIIRGIATSAGTYEAAVAFAESLGKTTTNAEDFPAFIVNRILVPMINEAIYTLYEGVGNVSSIDKALKLGANHPMGPLELADFMGLDVVLAIMNVLYEGLADSKYR
;
A
#
# COMPACT_ATOMS: atom_id res chain seq x y z
N GLN A 1 -10.75 5.00 12.27
CA GLN A 1 -9.43 5.60 11.99
C GLN A 1 -9.45 7.13 12.03
N LYS A 2 -10.38 7.83 11.37
CA LYS A 2 -10.51 9.30 11.51
C LYS A 2 -10.67 9.78 12.96
N SER A 3 -11.43 9.04 13.78
CA SER A 3 -11.62 9.32 15.21
C SER A 3 -10.30 9.43 15.97
N ILE A 4 -9.33 8.56 15.69
CA ILE A 4 -8.00 8.60 16.32
C ILE A 4 -7.33 9.95 16.07
N PHE A 5 -7.36 10.45 14.84
CA PHE A 5 -6.75 11.75 14.53
C PHE A 5 -7.51 12.93 15.13
N LEU A 6 -8.84 12.85 15.20
CA LEU A 6 -9.66 13.87 15.88
C LEU A 6 -9.36 13.93 17.39
N GLU A 7 -9.17 12.77 18.03
CA GLU A 7 -8.83 12.67 19.45
C GLU A 7 -7.40 13.12 19.75
N LEU A 8 -6.45 12.84 18.84
CA LEU A 8 -5.06 13.23 19.01
C LEU A 8 -4.84 14.72 18.78
N THR A 9 -5.49 15.32 17.77
CA THR A 9 -5.19 16.70 17.31
C THR A 9 -5.13 17.74 18.43
N PRO A 10 -6.08 17.80 19.40
CA PRO A 10 -6.04 18.79 20.48
C PRO A 10 -4.86 18.63 21.44
N LEU A 11 -4.19 17.47 21.45
CA LEU A 11 -3.10 17.13 22.37
C LEU A 11 -1.71 17.41 21.77
N LEU A 12 -1.64 17.72 20.48
CA LEU A 12 -0.38 17.83 19.74
C LEU A 12 0.10 19.28 19.66
N GLY A 13 1.41 19.47 19.77
CA GLY A 13 2.04 20.77 19.57
C GLY A 13 1.82 21.29 18.14
N PRO A 14 1.88 22.61 17.90
CA PRO A 14 1.49 23.23 16.63
C PRO A 14 2.37 22.82 15.43
N THR A 15 3.58 22.30 15.68
CA THR A 15 4.54 21.89 14.64
C THR A 15 4.54 20.39 14.38
N THR A 16 3.78 19.60 15.14
CA THR A 16 3.77 18.13 15.02
C THR A 16 3.24 17.68 13.66
N LEU A 17 4.01 16.81 12.99
CA LEU A 17 3.61 16.11 11.78
C LEU A 17 2.78 14.87 12.12
N LEU A 18 1.84 14.53 11.26
CA LEU A 18 0.98 13.35 11.38
C LEU A 18 1.25 12.40 10.22
N ALA A 19 1.40 11.11 10.53
CA ALA A 19 1.56 10.08 9.52
C ALA A 19 0.61 8.91 9.75
N SER A 20 0.20 8.25 8.67
CA SER A 20 -0.55 6.99 8.74
C SER A 20 0.16 5.90 7.94
N ASN A 21 0.41 4.75 8.58
CA ASN A 21 0.74 3.51 7.88
C ASN A 21 -0.55 2.77 7.52
N THR A 22 -0.98 2.98 6.29
CA THR A 22 -2.13 2.31 5.69
C THR A 22 -1.72 1.73 4.35
N SER A 23 -2.45 0.74 3.85
CA SER A 23 -2.17 0.08 2.55
C SER A 23 -3.21 0.42 1.48
N SER A 24 -4.29 1.11 1.86
CA SER A 24 -5.48 1.22 1.01
C SER A 24 -6.40 2.41 1.31
N ILE A 25 -6.21 3.10 2.45
CA ILE A 25 -7.07 4.22 2.85
C ILE A 25 -6.49 5.52 2.31
N SER A 26 -7.34 6.35 1.69
CA SER A 26 -6.93 7.65 1.16
C SER A 26 -6.33 8.55 2.25
N ILE A 27 -5.10 9.02 2.00
CA ILE A 27 -4.37 9.95 2.85
C ILE A 27 -5.05 11.31 2.87
N THR A 28 -5.53 11.79 1.72
CA THR A 28 -6.33 13.02 1.62
C THR A 28 -7.57 12.94 2.50
N ARG A 29 -8.28 11.81 2.46
CA ARG A 29 -9.46 11.59 3.28
C ARG A 29 -9.14 11.57 4.76
N LEU A 30 -8.00 10.99 5.18
CA LEU A 30 -7.58 10.98 6.59
C LEU A 30 -7.14 12.38 7.06
N ALA A 31 -6.34 13.08 6.24
CA ALA A 31 -5.88 14.43 6.50
C ALA A 31 -7.04 15.42 6.70
N SER A 32 -8.17 15.22 5.99
CA SER A 32 -9.36 16.07 6.12
C SER A 32 -10.01 16.04 7.51
N ALA A 33 -9.59 15.13 8.40
CA ALA A 33 -10.08 15.01 9.76
C ALA A 33 -9.18 15.72 10.79
N THR A 34 -8.14 16.43 10.36
CA THR A 34 -7.19 17.12 11.24
C THR A 34 -7.25 18.63 11.02
N ASP A 35 -6.64 19.38 11.95
CA ASP A 35 -6.45 20.84 11.86
C ASP A 35 -5.26 21.25 10.96
N ARG A 36 -4.50 20.27 10.45
CA ARG A 36 -3.20 20.46 9.77
C ARG A 36 -3.03 19.53 8.56
N PRO A 37 -3.94 19.56 7.58
CA PRO A 37 -3.89 18.65 6.45
C PRO A 37 -2.57 18.75 5.65
N GLU A 38 -1.91 19.92 5.67
CA GLU A 38 -0.61 20.16 5.05
C GLU A 38 0.58 19.50 5.77
N ARG A 39 0.37 19.08 7.04
CA ARG A 39 1.31 18.35 7.90
C ARG A 39 0.96 16.88 8.05
N PHE A 40 0.10 16.36 7.17
CA PHE A 40 -0.32 14.96 7.16
C PHE A 40 0.31 14.21 5.96
N ILE A 41 0.79 12.99 6.19
CA ILE A 41 1.45 12.16 5.17
C ILE A 41 1.09 10.66 5.31
N GLY A 42 1.14 9.90 4.23
CA GLY A 42 1.13 8.44 4.28
C GLY A 42 2.54 7.87 4.31
N LEU A 43 2.76 6.85 5.13
CA LEU A 43 4.00 6.06 5.19
C LEU A 43 3.65 4.57 5.09
N HIS A 44 3.69 3.98 3.90
CA HIS A 44 3.36 2.56 3.73
C HIS A 44 4.62 1.70 3.82
N PHE A 45 4.79 1.04 4.95
CA PHE A 45 5.88 0.09 5.20
C PHE A 45 5.54 -1.30 4.65
N MET A 46 6.49 -1.91 3.95
CA MET A 46 6.35 -3.29 3.50
C MET A 46 6.57 -4.27 4.66
N LYS A 47 5.74 -5.30 4.77
CA LYS A 47 5.84 -6.33 5.81
C LYS A 47 6.85 -7.42 5.41
N PRO A 48 7.72 -7.90 6.34
CA PRO A 48 7.97 -7.40 7.68
C PRO A 48 8.78 -6.10 7.71
N ALA A 49 8.31 -5.09 8.42
CA ALA A 49 8.88 -3.74 8.40
C ALA A 49 10.38 -3.66 8.77
N PRO A 50 10.94 -4.45 9.71
CA PRO A 50 12.38 -4.41 9.99
C PRO A 50 13.25 -4.93 8.84
N VAL A 51 12.75 -5.90 8.07
CA VAL A 51 13.51 -6.62 7.03
C VAL A 51 13.38 -5.92 5.68
N MET A 52 12.17 -5.48 5.34
CA MET A 52 11.91 -4.88 4.04
C MET A 52 12.52 -3.48 3.93
N LYS A 53 13.15 -3.19 2.79
CA LYS A 53 13.88 -1.93 2.59
C LYS A 53 12.99 -0.78 2.10
N LEU A 54 11.85 -1.08 1.48
CA LEU A 54 11.01 -0.08 0.82
C LEU A 54 9.98 0.55 1.76
N VAL A 55 9.79 1.85 1.63
CA VAL A 55 8.62 2.59 2.13
C VAL A 55 8.05 3.42 0.99
N GLU A 56 6.74 3.32 0.74
CA GLU A 56 6.04 4.27 -0.13
C GLU A 56 5.65 5.50 0.70
N ILE A 57 6.05 6.68 0.22
CA ILE A 57 5.67 7.97 0.81
C ILE A 57 4.48 8.50 -0.01
N ILE A 58 3.34 8.68 0.65
CA ILE A 58 2.08 9.01 -0.03
C ILE A 58 1.66 10.44 0.32
N ARG A 59 1.60 11.28 -0.71
CA ARG A 59 1.17 12.68 -0.57
C ARG A 59 -0.35 12.76 -0.71
N GLY A 60 -1.01 13.30 0.31
CA GLY A 60 -2.38 13.77 0.16
C GLY A 60 -2.39 15.09 -0.63
N ILE A 61 -3.56 15.49 -1.14
CA ILE A 61 -3.70 16.70 -1.97
C ILE A 61 -3.14 17.96 -1.29
N ALA A 62 -3.30 18.07 0.03
CA ALA A 62 -2.85 19.23 0.80
C ALA A 62 -1.41 19.11 1.34
N THR A 63 -0.78 17.93 1.26
CA THR A 63 0.52 17.67 1.88
C THR A 63 1.59 18.63 1.34
N SER A 64 2.19 19.40 2.26
CA SER A 64 3.24 20.36 1.94
C SER A 64 4.55 19.68 1.51
N ALA A 65 5.35 20.39 0.70
CA ALA A 65 6.69 19.94 0.30
C ALA A 65 7.59 19.66 1.52
N GLY A 66 7.58 20.56 2.52
CA GLY A 66 8.37 20.38 3.75
C GLY A 66 7.95 19.16 4.57
N THR A 67 6.66 18.80 4.57
CA THR A 67 6.19 17.57 5.24
C THR A 67 6.64 16.33 4.48
N TYR A 68 6.60 16.36 3.15
CA TYR A 68 7.12 15.29 2.31
C TYR A 68 8.63 15.08 2.52
N GLU A 69 9.42 16.15 2.48
CA GLU A 69 10.88 16.09 2.70
C GLU A 69 11.22 15.54 4.09
N ALA A 70 10.50 15.97 5.13
CA ALA A 70 10.66 15.44 6.48
C ALA A 70 10.33 13.93 6.56
N ALA A 71 9.29 13.49 5.85
CA ALA A 71 8.90 12.08 5.79
C ALA A 71 9.94 11.22 5.06
N VAL A 72 10.50 11.74 3.96
CA VAL A 72 11.61 11.08 3.23
C VAL A 72 12.82 10.94 4.14
N ALA A 73 13.27 12.05 4.75
CA ALA A 73 14.42 12.04 5.66
C ALA A 73 14.22 11.09 6.84
N PHE A 74 13.00 11.05 7.40
CA PHE A 74 12.65 10.09 8.45
C PHE A 74 12.79 8.64 7.98
N ALA A 75 12.19 8.27 6.84
CA ALA A 75 12.28 6.91 6.33
C ALA A 75 13.73 6.51 5.99
N GLU A 76 14.50 7.40 5.40
CA GLU A 76 15.92 7.17 5.10
C GLU A 76 16.77 7.00 6.37
N SER A 77 16.46 7.75 7.44
CA SER A 77 17.12 7.58 8.75
C SER A 77 16.95 6.18 9.34
N LEU A 78 15.89 5.46 8.93
CA LEU A 78 15.61 4.08 9.33
C LEU A 78 16.30 3.04 8.40
N GLY A 79 17.17 3.49 7.50
CA GLY A 79 17.82 2.65 6.48
C GLY A 79 16.86 2.18 5.39
N LYS A 80 15.75 2.88 5.18
CA LYS A 80 14.77 2.57 4.13
C LYS A 80 15.09 3.32 2.84
N THR A 81 14.71 2.71 1.73
CA THR A 81 14.62 3.33 0.42
C THR A 81 13.19 3.82 0.23
N THR A 82 13.03 5.05 -0.24
CA THR A 82 11.72 5.68 -0.42
C THR A 82 11.28 5.65 -1.88
N THR A 83 9.97 5.64 -2.10
CA THR A 83 9.35 5.92 -3.40
C THR A 83 8.16 6.85 -3.21
N ASN A 84 7.88 7.72 -4.18
CA ASN A 84 6.74 8.63 -4.13
C ASN A 84 5.51 7.97 -4.76
N ALA A 85 4.42 7.89 -4.02
CA ALA A 85 3.12 7.48 -4.54
C ALA A 85 2.10 8.62 -4.40
N GLU A 86 1.27 8.78 -5.42
CA GLU A 86 0.09 9.63 -5.34
C GLU A 86 -1.02 8.91 -4.55
N ASP A 87 -1.92 9.69 -3.94
CA ASP A 87 -3.03 9.17 -3.13
C ASP A 87 -4.12 8.50 -4.00
N PHE A 88 -3.81 7.31 -4.51
CA PHE A 88 -4.70 6.45 -5.30
C PHE A 88 -4.96 5.12 -4.59
N PRO A 89 -6.07 4.43 -4.92
CA PRO A 89 -6.38 3.11 -4.38
C PRO A 89 -5.19 2.15 -4.51
N ALA A 90 -4.75 1.63 -3.36
CA ALA A 90 -3.64 0.68 -3.18
C ALA A 90 -2.25 1.14 -3.64
N PHE A 91 -2.03 2.44 -3.82
CA PHE A 91 -0.73 3.06 -4.12
C PHE A 91 -0.03 2.44 -5.34
N ILE A 92 1.27 2.10 -5.27
CA ILE A 92 2.01 1.53 -6.41
C ILE A 92 2.10 0.01 -6.28
N VAL A 93 2.72 -0.48 -5.19
CA VAL A 93 3.04 -1.91 -5.06
C VAL A 93 1.78 -2.77 -5.13
N ASN A 94 0.81 -2.50 -4.26
CA ASN A 94 -0.40 -3.33 -4.17
C ASN A 94 -1.31 -3.18 -5.39
N ARG A 95 -1.33 -1.99 -6.01
CA ARG A 95 -2.09 -1.74 -7.25
C ARG A 95 -1.64 -2.61 -8.43
N ILE A 96 -0.39 -3.08 -8.43
CA ILE A 96 0.17 -3.93 -9.49
C ILE A 96 0.22 -5.39 -9.02
N LEU A 97 0.74 -5.63 -7.82
CA LEU A 97 1.01 -6.96 -7.28
C LEU A 97 -0.28 -7.76 -7.08
N VAL A 98 -1.31 -7.15 -6.48
CA VAL A 98 -2.53 -7.89 -6.11
C VAL A 98 -3.34 -8.30 -7.35
N PRO A 99 -3.54 -7.45 -8.37
CA PRO A 99 -4.14 -7.91 -9.63
C PRO A 99 -3.35 -9.02 -10.33
N MET A 100 -2.01 -9.00 -10.28
CA MET A 100 -1.20 -10.10 -10.82
C MET A 100 -1.45 -11.42 -10.07
N ILE A 101 -1.59 -11.37 -8.74
CA ILE A 101 -1.97 -12.52 -7.93
C ILE A 101 -3.38 -13.00 -8.30
N ASN A 102 -4.33 -12.07 -8.43
CA ASN A 102 -5.71 -12.38 -8.82
C ASN A 102 -5.77 -13.06 -10.19
N GLU A 103 -4.96 -12.61 -11.15
CA GLU A 103 -4.84 -13.22 -12.48
C GLU A 103 -4.31 -14.66 -12.39
N ALA A 104 -3.36 -14.94 -11.49
CA ALA A 104 -2.89 -16.30 -11.26
C ALA A 104 -3.99 -17.20 -10.67
N ILE A 105 -4.88 -16.65 -9.84
CA ILE A 105 -6.05 -17.37 -9.30
C ILE A 105 -7.05 -17.67 -10.42
N TYR A 106 -7.33 -16.73 -11.33
CA TYR A 106 -8.15 -16.99 -12.51
C TYR A 106 -7.52 -18.05 -13.42
N THR A 107 -6.21 -17.96 -13.66
CA THR A 107 -5.46 -18.95 -14.45
C THR A 107 -5.62 -20.37 -13.87
N LEU A 108 -5.60 -20.49 -12.54
CA LEU A 108 -5.85 -21.75 -11.85
C LEU A 108 -7.32 -22.19 -11.99
N TYR A 109 -8.26 -21.27 -11.78
CA TYR A 109 -9.71 -21.53 -11.87
C TYR A 109 -10.14 -22.04 -13.24
N GLU A 110 -9.57 -21.47 -14.31
CA GLU A 110 -9.84 -21.85 -15.70
C GLU A 110 -9.14 -23.16 -16.12
N GLY A 111 -8.29 -23.72 -15.25
CA GLY A 111 -7.60 -24.99 -15.50
C GLY A 111 -6.42 -24.90 -16.46
N VAL A 112 -5.87 -23.70 -16.71
CA VAL A 112 -4.69 -23.50 -17.58
C VAL A 112 -3.46 -24.23 -17.02
N GLY A 113 -3.35 -24.32 -15.70
CA GLY A 113 -2.31 -25.07 -15.02
C GLY A 113 -2.67 -25.34 -13.56
N ASN A 114 -1.98 -26.29 -12.94
CA ASN A 114 -2.08 -26.50 -11.50
C ASN A 114 -1.19 -25.51 -10.73
N VAL A 115 -1.40 -25.42 -9.41
CA VAL A 115 -0.67 -24.51 -8.50
C VAL A 115 0.85 -24.56 -8.72
N SER A 116 1.42 -25.77 -8.69
CA SER A 116 2.87 -25.97 -8.85
C SER A 116 3.39 -25.49 -10.21
N SER A 117 2.62 -25.69 -11.27
CA SER A 117 3.00 -25.31 -12.63
C SER A 117 2.95 -23.79 -12.82
N ILE A 118 1.90 -23.13 -12.31
CA ILE A 118 1.75 -21.68 -12.36
C ILE A 118 2.89 -21.00 -11.57
N ASP A 119 3.12 -21.42 -10.34
CA ASP A 119 4.19 -20.85 -9.51
C ASP A 119 5.57 -21.08 -10.12
N LYS A 120 5.84 -22.29 -10.62
CA LYS A 120 7.11 -22.61 -11.29
C LYS A 120 7.30 -21.77 -12.55
N ALA A 121 6.25 -21.55 -13.34
CA ALA A 121 6.32 -20.75 -14.55
C ALA A 121 6.70 -19.29 -14.24
N LEU A 122 6.12 -18.67 -13.21
CA LEU A 122 6.44 -17.29 -12.85
C LEU A 122 7.79 -17.17 -12.14
N LYS A 123 8.17 -18.16 -11.32
CA LYS A 123 9.50 -18.21 -10.72
C LYS A 123 10.61 -18.29 -11.77
N LEU A 124 10.50 -19.20 -12.72
CA LEU A 124 11.57 -19.48 -13.69
C LEU A 124 11.47 -18.62 -14.96
N GLY A 125 10.24 -18.33 -15.42
CA GLY A 125 10.00 -17.58 -16.66
C GLY A 125 10.03 -16.07 -16.46
N ALA A 126 9.49 -15.56 -15.35
CA ALA A 126 9.51 -14.12 -15.02
C ALA A 126 10.58 -13.77 -13.96
N ASN A 127 11.38 -14.75 -13.52
CA ASN A 127 12.42 -14.60 -12.51
C ASN A 127 11.91 -14.03 -11.16
N HIS A 128 10.68 -14.39 -10.78
CA HIS A 128 10.13 -14.00 -9.48
C HIS A 128 10.74 -14.85 -8.35
N PRO A 129 11.05 -14.26 -7.18
CA PRO A 129 11.59 -15.01 -6.05
C PRO A 129 10.57 -15.98 -5.45
N MET A 130 9.28 -15.71 -5.63
CA MET A 130 8.16 -16.47 -5.11
C MET A 130 7.08 -16.56 -6.18
N GLY A 131 6.36 -17.68 -6.23
CA GLY A 131 5.24 -17.85 -7.16
C GLY A 131 4.04 -17.00 -6.72
N PRO A 132 3.17 -16.55 -7.63
CA PRO A 132 2.04 -15.70 -7.28
C PRO A 132 1.04 -16.38 -6.32
N LEU A 133 0.84 -17.70 -6.40
CA LEU A 133 -0.12 -18.41 -5.55
C LEU A 133 0.50 -18.67 -4.16
N GLU A 134 1.76 -19.10 -4.12
CA GLU A 134 2.54 -19.15 -2.86
C GLU A 134 2.61 -17.78 -2.17
N LEU A 135 2.78 -16.70 -2.94
CA LEU A 135 2.80 -15.34 -2.42
C LEU A 135 1.42 -14.93 -1.87
N ALA A 136 0.34 -15.34 -2.52
CA ALA A 136 -1.03 -15.11 -2.03
C ALA A 136 -1.23 -15.76 -0.65
N ASP A 137 -0.79 -17.01 -0.48
CA ASP A 137 -0.86 -17.73 0.79
C ASP A 137 0.02 -17.07 1.87
N PHE A 138 1.22 -16.61 1.50
CA PHE A 138 2.11 -15.89 2.42
C PHE A 138 1.52 -14.54 2.88
N MET A 139 0.83 -13.83 1.98
CA MET A 139 0.15 -12.57 2.28
C MET A 139 -1.13 -12.76 3.10
N GLY A 140 -1.86 -13.85 2.84
CA GLY A 140 -3.22 -14.10 3.32
C GLY A 140 -4.26 -13.77 2.24
N LEU A 141 -5.10 -14.75 1.89
CA LEU A 141 -6.11 -14.59 0.83
C LEU A 141 -7.19 -13.55 1.19
N ASP A 142 -7.50 -13.39 2.48
CA ASP A 142 -8.38 -12.35 3.00
C ASP A 142 -7.82 -10.94 2.72
N VAL A 143 -6.50 -10.77 2.86
CA VAL A 143 -5.81 -9.51 2.54
C VAL A 143 -5.81 -9.25 1.04
N VAL A 144 -5.54 -10.29 0.22
CA VAL A 144 -5.60 -10.20 -1.25
C VAL A 144 -6.99 -9.75 -1.69
N LEU A 145 -8.05 -10.41 -1.19
CA LEU A 145 -9.43 -10.06 -1.50
C LEU A 145 -9.79 -8.64 -1.03
N ALA A 146 -9.38 -8.25 0.18
CA ALA A 146 -9.64 -6.92 0.69
C ALA A 146 -9.02 -5.82 -0.18
N ILE A 147 -7.80 -6.05 -0.69
CA ILE A 147 -7.14 -5.09 -1.59
C ILE A 147 -7.83 -5.06 -2.97
N MET A 148 -8.25 -6.21 -3.51
CA MET A 148 -9.02 -6.24 -4.77
C MET A 148 -10.32 -5.45 -4.64
N ASN A 149 -11.05 -5.61 -3.53
CA ASN A 149 -12.26 -4.82 -3.26
C ASN A 149 -11.97 -3.32 -3.20
N VAL A 150 -10.87 -2.90 -2.56
CA VAL A 150 -10.47 -1.48 -2.56
C VAL A 150 -10.17 -0.97 -3.97
N LEU A 151 -9.50 -1.78 -4.80
CA LEU A 151 -9.23 -1.41 -6.18
C LEU A 151 -10.54 -1.29 -6.98
N TYR A 152 -11.42 -2.27 -6.86
CA TYR A 152 -12.71 -2.31 -7.54
C TYR A 152 -13.61 -1.13 -7.14
N GLU A 153 -13.83 -0.92 -5.85
CA GLU A 153 -14.67 0.16 -5.33
C GLU A 153 -14.03 1.53 -5.56
N GLY A 154 -12.72 1.64 -5.35
CA GLY A 154 -11.99 2.90 -5.43
C GLY A 154 -11.83 3.41 -6.87
N LEU A 155 -11.83 2.52 -7.86
CA LEU A 155 -11.74 2.88 -9.28
C LEU A 155 -13.06 2.75 -10.02
N ALA A 156 -14.06 2.08 -9.43
CA ALA A 156 -15.34 1.75 -10.05
C ALA A 156 -15.18 1.08 -11.43
N ASP A 157 -14.19 0.19 -11.55
CA ASP A 157 -13.82 -0.46 -12.81
C ASP A 157 -13.81 -1.98 -12.66
N SER A 158 -14.66 -2.65 -13.46
CA SER A 158 -14.80 -4.11 -13.53
C SER A 158 -13.53 -4.87 -13.88
N LYS A 159 -12.49 -4.19 -14.34
CA LYS A 159 -11.14 -4.74 -14.48
C LYS A 159 -10.60 -5.33 -13.17
N TYR A 160 -10.99 -4.77 -12.02
CA TYR A 160 -10.44 -5.12 -10.71
C TYR A 160 -11.34 -6.04 -9.88
N ARG A 161 -12.21 -6.82 -10.54
CA ARG A 161 -13.11 -7.77 -9.87
C ARG A 161 -12.40 -9.03 -9.36
#